data_AF-A0A9P6UE18-F1
#
_entry.id   AF-A0A9P6UE18-F1
#
_cell.length_a   1.000
_cell.length_b   1.000
_cell.length_c   1.000
_cell.angle_alpha   90.00
_cell.angle_beta   90.00
_cell.angle_gamma   90.00
#
_symmetry.space_group_name_H-M   'P 1'
#
loop_
_entity.id
_entity.type
_entity.pdbx_description
1 polymer ?
#
loop_
_entity_poly.entity_id
_entity_poly.type
_entity_poly.pdbx_seq_one_letter_code
_entity_poly.pdbx_strand_id
1 'polypeptide(L)' 'AVNSRSYRLDLHNQMPQTHPIFHMSLLEPYHANEIQGHTLPPPPAVEIEGYDEYEVEAILDS' A
#
# COMPACT_ATOMS: atom_id res chain seq x y z
N ALA A 1 -1.53 -24.07 4.97
CA ALA A 1 -1.79 -23.64 6.37
C ALA A 1 -0.84 -22.49 6.67
N VAL A 2 -1.37 -21.30 6.92
CA VAL A 2 -0.55 -20.17 7.39
C VAL A 2 -0.16 -20.51 8.83
N ASN A 3 1.13 -20.64 9.11
CA ASN A 3 1.58 -20.82 10.49
C ASN A 3 1.19 -19.54 11.27
N SER A 4 1.00 -19.64 12.59
CA SER A 4 0.56 -18.48 13.41
C SER A 4 1.53 -17.29 13.44
N ARG A 5 2.71 -17.42 12.83
CA ARG A 5 3.77 -16.42 12.75
C ARG A 5 4.14 -16.03 11.32
N SER A 6 3.25 -16.29 10.37
CA SER A 6 3.44 -15.93 8.97
C SER A 6 2.39 -14.91 8.55
N TYR A 7 2.83 -13.89 7.83
CA TYR A 7 1.99 -12.83 7.29
C TYR A 7 2.05 -12.85 5.76
N ARG A 8 0.91 -12.59 5.11
CA ARG A 8 0.82 -12.49 3.65
C ARG A 8 0.85 -11.01 3.25
N LEU A 9 1.93 -10.59 2.59
CA LEU A 9 2.05 -9.26 2.02
C LEU A 9 1.34 -9.20 0.66
N ASP A 10 0.81 -8.03 0.35
CA ASP A 10 0.42 -7.68 -1.01
C ASP A 10 1.67 -7.14 -1.73
N LEU A 11 2.23 -7.94 -2.63
CA LEU A 11 3.47 -7.61 -3.31
C LEU A 11 3.17 -6.92 -4.63
N HIS A 12 3.98 -5.92 -4.97
CA HIS A 12 3.84 -5.18 -6.21
C HIS A 12 3.96 -6.11 -7.43
N ASN A 13 3.14 -5.90 -8.46
CA ASN A 13 3.05 -6.75 -9.65
C ASN A 13 4.37 -6.88 -10.45
N GLN A 14 5.36 -6.02 -10.19
CA GLN A 14 6.70 -6.11 -10.75
C GLN A 14 7.58 -7.19 -10.08
N MET A 15 7.12 -7.84 -9.00
CA MET A 15 7.82 -8.92 -8.28
C MET A 15 7.11 -10.28 -8.37
N PRO A 16 6.83 -10.80 -9.58
CA PRO A 16 5.98 -12.00 -9.75
C PRO A 16 6.60 -13.30 -9.23
N GLN A 17 7.92 -13.33 -9.01
CA GLN A 17 8.64 -14.54 -8.56
C GLN A 17 8.80 -14.61 -7.03
N THR A 18 8.41 -13.56 -6.31
CA THR A 18 8.56 -13.50 -4.86
C THR A 18 7.33 -14.08 -4.17
N HIS A 19 7.52 -15.03 -3.25
CA HIS A 19 6.41 -15.57 -2.47
C HIS A 19 5.87 -14.51 -1.50
N PRO A 20 4.54 -14.29 -1.45
CA PRO A 20 3.94 -13.24 -0.63
C PRO A 20 3.88 -13.57 0.87
N ILE A 21 4.29 -14.78 1.29
CA ILE A 21 4.17 -15.23 2.69
C ILE A 21 5.55 -15.16 3.35
N PHE A 22 5.65 -14.34 4.38
CA PHE A 22 6.89 -14.12 5.15
C PHE A 22 6.67 -14.47 6.63
N HIS A 23 7.75 -14.84 7.32
CA HIS A 23 7.71 -14.98 8.78
C HIS A 23 7.77 -13.60 9.43
N MET A 24 6.96 -13.34 10.46
CA MET A 24 6.83 -12.01 11.08
C MET A 24 8.16 -11.45 11.62
N SER A 25 9.09 -12.31 12.05
CA SER A 25 10.43 -11.86 12.51
C SER A 25 11.31 -11.26 11.40
N LEU A 26 10.93 -11.40 10.12
CA LEU A 26 11.61 -10.77 8.99
C LEU A 26 10.97 -9.43 8.59
N LEU A 27 9.86 -9.06 9.23
CA LEU A 27 9.08 -7.87 8.91
C LEU A 27 9.27 -6.83 10.01
N GLU A 28 9.35 -5.57 9.60
CA GLU A 28 9.26 -4.41 10.50
C GLU A 28 7.99 -3.62 10.15
N PRO A 29 7.32 -3.00 11.14
CA PRO A 29 6.18 -2.12 10.87
C PRO A 29 6.57 -0.99 9.93
N TYR A 30 5.67 -0.64 9.01
CA TYR A 30 5.85 0.54 8.17
C TYR A 30 5.71 1.80 9.03
N HIS A 31 6.71 2.67 8.96
CA HIS A 31 6.69 4.01 9.54
C HIS A 31 6.63 5.02 8.40
N ALA A 32 5.56 5.82 8.35
CA ALA A 32 5.43 6.91 7.41
C ALA A 32 6.56 7.93 7.63
N ASN A 33 7.01 8.58 6.55
CA ASN A 33 8.05 9.59 6.66
C ASN A 33 7.50 10.83 7.39
N GLU A 34 8.05 11.14 8.56
CA GLU A 34 7.65 12.28 9.39
C GLU A 34 8.34 13.59 8.96
N ILE A 35 9.28 13.54 8.01
CA ILE A 35 9.93 14.75 7.51
C ILE A 35 8.90 15.57 6.75
N GLN A 36 8.64 16.78 7.25
CA GLN A 36 7.70 17.73 6.66
C GLN A 36 8.00 17.94 5.16
N GLY A 37 6.99 17.72 4.32
CA GLY A 37 7.09 17.85 2.86
C GLY A 37 7.45 16.54 2.13
N HIS A 38 7.77 15.46 2.83
CA HIS A 38 7.94 14.12 2.25
C HIS A 38 6.68 13.26 2.40
N THR A 39 5.52 13.83 2.10
CA THR A 39 4.31 13.03 1.88
C THR A 39 4.42 12.37 0.52
N LEU A 40 4.00 11.10 0.39
CA LEU A 40 3.79 10.54 -0.95
C LEU A 40 2.81 11.46 -1.69
N PRO A 41 3.10 11.83 -2.95
CA PRO A 41 2.10 12.54 -3.74
C PRO A 41 0.86 11.65 -3.86
N PRO A 42 -0.35 12.25 -3.88
CA PRO A 42 -1.55 11.48 -4.15
C PRO A 42 -1.41 10.76 -5.50
N PRO A 43 -2.03 9.58 -5.66
CA PRO A 43 -2.05 8.88 -6.93
C PRO A 43 -2.61 9.80 -8.04
N PRO A 44 -2.10 9.67 -9.28
CA PRO A 44 -2.62 10.45 -10.40
C PRO A 44 -4.08 10.10 -10.69
N ALA A 45 -4.82 11.05 -11.26
CA ALA A 45 -6.19 10.82 -11.71
C ALA A 45 -6.24 9.77 -12.83
N VAL A 46 -7.37 9.06 -12.92
CA VAL A 46 -7.67 8.15 -14.02
C VAL A 46 -8.79 8.76 -14.86
N GLU A 47 -8.63 8.79 -16.19
CA GLU A 47 -9.68 9.26 -17.09
C GLU A 47 -10.76 8.17 -17.25
N ILE A 48 -11.97 8.47 -16.80
CA ILE A 48 -13.16 7.60 -16.91
C ILE A 48 -14.27 8.43 -17.56
N GLU A 49 -14.85 7.91 -18.65
CA GLU A 49 -15.90 8.60 -19.42
C GLU A 49 -15.55 10.05 -19.87
N GLY A 50 -14.25 10.36 -20.02
CA GLY A 50 -13.75 11.68 -20.41
C GLY A 50 -13.60 12.67 -19.24
N TYR A 51 -13.65 12.19 -18.00
CA TYR A 51 -13.43 12.99 -16.79
C TYR A 51 -12.30 12.41 -15.94
N ASP A 52 -11.53 13.28 -15.30
CA ASP A 52 -10.51 12.88 -14.32
C ASP A 52 -11.18 12.45 -13.01
N GLU A 53 -11.05 11.17 -12.66
CA GLU A 53 -11.51 10.61 -11.39
C GLU A 53 -10.34 10.30 -10.45
N TYR A 54 -10.58 10.45 -9.14
CA TYR A 54 -9.58 10.24 -8.09
C TYR A 54 -10.09 9.22 -7.06
N GLU A 55 -9.22 8.32 -6.61
CA GLU A 55 -9.51 7.41 -5.51
C GLU A 55 -9.53 8.16 -4.18
N VAL A 56 -10.60 7.98 -3.39
CA VAL A 56 -10.77 8.63 -2.08
C VAL A 56 -10.53 7.59 -0.99
N GLU A 57 -9.48 7.78 -0.18
CA GLU A 57 -9.14 6.84 0.90
C GLU A 57 -10.12 6.89 2.09
N ALA A 58 -10.58 8.08 2.47
CA ALA A 58 -11.50 8.28 3.58
C ALA A 58 -12.31 9.57 3.44
N ILE A 59 -13.53 9.58 4.00
CA ILE A 59 -14.35 10.77 4.18
C ILE A 59 -14.13 11.26 5.62
N LEU A 60 -13.74 12.53 5.80
CA LEU A 60 -13.58 13.14 7.10
C LEU A 60 -14.88 13.84 7.51
N ASP A 61 -15.53 13.39 8.58
CA ASP A 61 -16.64 14.10 9.21
C ASP A 61 -16.09 15.35 9.94
N SER A 62 -16.71 16.53 9.70
CA SER A 62 -16.33 17.83 10.28
C SER A 62 -16.80 18.04 11.71
#